data_AF-A0A4R0DEL8-F1
#
_entry.id   AF-A0A4R0DEL8-F1
#
_cell.length_a   1.000
_cell.length_b   1.000
_cell.length_c   1.000
_cell.angle_alpha   90.00
_cell.angle_beta   90.00
_cell.angle_gamma   90.00
#
_symmetry.space_group_name_H-M   'P 1'
#
loop_
_entity.id
_entity.type
_entity.pdbx_description
1 polymer ?
#
loop_
_entity_poly.entity_id
_entity_poly.type
_entity_poly.pdbx_seq_one_letter_code
_entity_poly.pdbx_strand_id
1 'polypeptide(L)'
;MVKFLRTSKLALLLGSCLCLLACQNSDTPPVAEPPKVQASASEPVDLTQMCENIQHNMQQIDNTRTTFALEQINQDLKVCLPLLPLNEQLNLLNLSTQMYQRFLHVERSAAEQAAFDQHAFDMAQHPTIQQSHFENFALRDQYLLKHKGQAYLELYDAGEAQLVYRRSPQYLAIIFAPYMPDAEQIFIERMANDNMQHSLRDGGLTLDAADLAERALFWEDYVQRYPKSHFIRDARYLAEVYALLLFKGTVNSPVSQDYVDEYSIQPAVLFEIKKLAKLQKSPLAQQARKFLAFLHMSSEQRLTEIAAQPTAREQREYGDDALVHAQLHQYLNLKNISIHAKRDCFSDAVCITR
;
A
#
# COMPACT_ATOMS: atom_id res chain seq x y z
N MET A 1 15.12 -43.93 30.79
CA MET A 1 14.80 -44.89 31.88
C MET A 1 13.46 -44.52 32.48
N VAL A 2 12.66 -45.51 32.94
CA VAL A 2 11.54 -45.44 33.93
C VAL A 2 10.59 -44.21 33.82
N LYS A 3 9.39 -44.25 33.22
CA LYS A 3 8.15 -45.04 33.47
C LYS A 3 7.59 -45.01 34.91
N PHE A 4 6.52 -44.22 35.11
CA PHE A 4 5.33 -44.55 35.91
C PHE A 4 4.10 -44.07 35.10
N LEU A 5 3.09 -44.87 34.74
CA LEU A 5 2.11 -45.64 35.53
C LEU A 5 1.19 -44.74 36.40
N ARG A 6 -0.15 -44.89 36.42
CA ARG A 6 -1.08 -45.72 35.59
C ARG A 6 -2.54 -45.40 36.00
N THR A 7 -3.51 -45.48 35.05
CA THR A 7 -4.94 -45.93 35.25
C THR A 7 -5.87 -45.19 36.24
N SER A 8 -7.21 -45.25 36.17
CA SER A 8 -8.25 -45.62 35.17
C SER A 8 -9.64 -45.54 35.88
N LYS A 9 -10.73 -45.87 35.16
CA LYS A 9 -12.09 -46.25 35.64
C LYS A 9 -13.07 -45.10 35.99
N LEU A 10 -14.38 -45.19 35.71
CA LEU A 10 -15.15 -46.11 34.83
C LEU A 10 -16.52 -45.48 34.48
N ALA A 11 -17.18 -46.01 33.44
CA ALA A 11 -18.49 -45.62 32.91
C ALA A 11 -19.73 -46.02 33.77
N LEU A 12 -20.93 -45.92 33.13
CA LEU A 12 -22.32 -46.29 33.52
C LEU A 12 -23.20 -45.10 33.97
N LEU A 13 -24.50 -45.00 33.63
CA LEU A 13 -25.34 -45.67 32.59
C LEU A 13 -26.66 -44.87 32.38
N LEU A 14 -27.46 -45.28 31.38
CA LEU A 14 -28.83 -44.81 31.11
C LEU A 14 -29.82 -45.03 32.27
N GLY A 15 -30.90 -44.23 32.31
CA GLY A 15 -32.11 -44.49 33.09
C GLY A 15 -33.26 -43.55 32.73
N SER A 16 -34.41 -44.10 32.32
CA SER A 16 -35.56 -43.33 31.79
C SER A 16 -36.76 -43.28 32.75
N CYS A 17 -37.48 -42.15 32.72
CA CYS A 17 -38.94 -41.96 32.87
C CYS A 17 -39.73 -42.46 34.11
N LEU A 18 -40.72 -41.60 34.48
CA LEU A 18 -41.92 -41.86 35.30
C LEU A 18 -41.64 -42.15 36.80
N CYS A 19 -42.28 -41.54 37.80
CA CYS A 19 -43.44 -40.63 37.85
C CYS A 19 -43.28 -39.68 39.10
N LEU A 20 -44.21 -38.85 39.60
CA LEU A 20 -45.67 -38.73 39.42
C LEU A 20 -46.09 -37.23 39.51
N LEU A 21 -47.25 -36.91 40.10
CA LEU A 21 -47.88 -35.58 40.21
C LEU A 21 -47.82 -35.00 41.64
N ALA A 22 -47.63 -33.69 41.75
CA ALA A 22 -48.21 -32.86 42.80
C ALA A 22 -48.34 -31.41 42.31
N CYS A 23 -49.57 -30.95 42.04
CA CYS A 23 -49.84 -29.56 41.64
C CYS A 23 -49.99 -28.67 42.89
N GLN A 24 -49.34 -27.50 42.88
CA GLN A 24 -49.82 -26.33 43.60
C GLN A 24 -49.91 -25.16 42.63
N ASN A 25 -51.09 -24.56 42.54
CA ASN A 25 -51.35 -23.42 41.68
C ASN A 25 -50.75 -22.15 42.30
N SER A 26 -50.06 -21.37 41.50
CA SER A 26 -49.93 -19.93 41.70
C SER A 26 -50.10 -19.25 40.34
N ASP A 27 -51.03 -18.29 40.28
CA ASP A 27 -51.47 -17.71 39.01
C ASP A 27 -50.38 -16.86 38.36
N THR A 28 -50.10 -17.14 37.10
CA THR A 28 -49.47 -16.19 36.17
C THR A 28 -50.35 -16.08 34.92
N PRO A 29 -50.67 -14.86 34.46
CA PRO A 29 -51.51 -14.69 33.27
C PRO A 29 -50.81 -15.25 32.03
N PRO A 30 -51.57 -15.70 31.01
CA PRO A 30 -50.99 -16.37 29.85
C PRO A 30 -50.06 -15.42 29.09
N VAL A 31 -48.82 -15.86 28.88
CA VAL A 31 -47.93 -15.25 27.88
C VAL A 31 -48.62 -15.41 26.53
N ALA A 32 -48.99 -14.30 25.90
CA ALA A 32 -49.49 -14.31 24.54
C ALA A 32 -48.42 -14.91 23.61
N GLU A 33 -48.83 -15.78 22.67
CA GLU A 33 -47.93 -16.20 21.60
C GLU A 33 -47.35 -14.95 20.92
N PRO A 34 -46.02 -14.90 20.66
CA PRO A 34 -45.49 -13.83 19.84
C PRO A 34 -46.21 -13.88 18.48
N PRO A 35 -46.78 -12.76 18.01
CA PRO A 35 -47.54 -12.76 16.77
C PRO A 35 -46.63 -13.28 15.66
N LYS A 36 -47.12 -14.26 14.89
CA LYS A 36 -46.41 -14.78 13.72
C LYS A 36 -46.04 -13.59 12.85
N VAL A 37 -44.75 -13.27 12.80
CA VAL A 37 -44.22 -12.28 11.87
C VAL A 37 -44.51 -12.83 10.49
N GLN A 38 -45.56 -12.29 9.86
CA GLN A 38 -45.73 -12.43 8.44
C GLN A 38 -44.47 -11.85 7.84
N ALA A 39 -43.70 -12.69 7.15
CA ALA A 39 -42.63 -12.21 6.29
C ALA A 39 -43.28 -11.43 5.16
N SER A 40 -43.55 -10.14 5.41
CA SER A 40 -43.75 -9.17 4.35
C SER A 40 -42.52 -9.28 3.48
N ALA A 41 -42.71 -9.69 2.22
CA ALA A 41 -41.68 -9.53 1.22
C ALA A 41 -41.37 -8.03 1.17
N SER A 42 -40.22 -7.62 1.73
CA SER A 42 -39.75 -6.26 1.61
C SER A 42 -39.66 -5.94 0.12
N GLU A 43 -40.34 -4.89 -0.32
CA GLU A 43 -40.18 -4.40 -1.68
C GLU A 43 -38.68 -4.20 -1.94
N PRO A 44 -38.18 -4.59 -3.13
CA PRO A 44 -36.77 -4.41 -3.44
C PRO A 44 -36.45 -2.91 -3.35
N VAL A 45 -35.54 -2.55 -2.45
CA VAL A 45 -35.08 -1.16 -2.31
C VAL A 45 -34.47 -0.74 -3.64
N ASP A 46 -35.05 0.26 -4.30
CA ASP A 46 -34.50 0.81 -5.53
C ASP A 46 -33.26 1.64 -5.22
N LEU A 47 -32.10 1.04 -5.46
CA LEU A 47 -30.79 1.66 -5.24
C LEU A 47 -30.32 2.48 -6.44
N THR A 48 -31.03 2.43 -7.57
CA THR A 48 -30.63 3.06 -8.84
C THR A 48 -30.36 4.55 -8.63
N GLN A 49 -31.32 5.26 -8.04
CA GLN A 49 -31.21 6.71 -7.84
C GLN A 49 -30.05 7.11 -6.91
N MET A 50 -29.67 6.25 -5.96
CA MET A 50 -28.52 6.50 -5.07
C MET A 50 -27.20 6.37 -5.86
N CYS A 51 -27.09 5.33 -6.68
CA CYS A 51 -25.88 5.05 -7.46
C CYS A 51 -25.70 6.00 -8.65
N GLU A 52 -26.79 6.53 -9.21
CA GLU A 52 -26.73 7.65 -10.18
C GLU A 52 -26.21 8.94 -9.52
N ASN A 53 -26.66 9.25 -8.31
CA ASN A 53 -26.31 10.50 -7.62
C ASN A 53 -24.93 10.48 -6.94
N ILE A 54 -24.32 9.32 -6.73
CA ILE A 54 -23.08 9.19 -5.96
C ILE A 54 -21.93 10.02 -6.55
N GLN A 55 -21.81 10.06 -7.89
CA GLN A 55 -20.81 10.89 -8.57
C GLN A 55 -20.99 12.39 -8.26
N HIS A 56 -22.24 12.87 -8.22
CA HIS A 56 -22.53 14.25 -7.86
C HIS A 56 -22.17 14.52 -6.39
N ASN A 57 -22.57 13.62 -5.48
CA ASN A 57 -22.28 13.73 -4.05
C ASN A 57 -20.76 13.80 -3.77
N MET A 58 -19.97 12.97 -4.46
CA MET A 58 -18.50 13.00 -4.39
C MET A 58 -17.92 14.34 -4.87
N GLN A 59 -18.51 14.95 -5.91
CA GLN A 59 -18.08 16.25 -6.42
C GLN A 59 -18.37 17.40 -5.44
N GLN A 60 -19.43 17.31 -4.64
CA GLN A 60 -19.79 18.31 -3.62
C GLN A 60 -18.96 18.22 -2.31
N ILE A 61 -17.97 17.34 -2.23
CA ILE A 61 -17.03 17.31 -1.10
C ILE A 61 -15.84 18.24 -1.35
N ASP A 62 -15.61 19.11 -0.36
CA ASP A 62 -14.49 20.04 -0.25
C ASP A 62 -13.99 20.13 1.22
N ASN A 63 -13.09 21.07 1.48
CA ASN A 63 -12.50 21.31 2.80
C ASN A 63 -13.44 21.98 3.82
N THR A 64 -14.68 22.34 3.46
CA THR A 64 -15.72 22.80 4.39
C THR A 64 -16.51 21.64 5.00
N ARG A 65 -16.45 20.46 4.38
CA ARG A 65 -17.19 19.26 4.80
C ARG A 65 -16.53 18.51 5.96
N THR A 66 -17.32 17.68 6.62
CA THR A 66 -16.90 16.85 7.78
C THR A 66 -16.58 15.40 7.36
N THR A 67 -15.85 14.67 8.21
CA THR A 67 -15.57 13.23 8.04
C THR A 67 -16.84 12.39 7.90
N PHE A 68 -17.92 12.77 8.58
CA PHE A 68 -19.24 12.14 8.43
C PHE A 68 -19.75 12.18 6.97
N ALA A 69 -19.49 13.26 6.21
CA ALA A 69 -19.90 13.33 4.82
C ALA A 69 -19.08 12.39 3.91
N LEU A 70 -17.79 12.19 4.21
CA LEU A 70 -16.98 11.14 3.57
C LEU A 70 -17.49 9.75 3.94
N GLU A 71 -17.81 9.51 5.21
CA GLU A 71 -18.28 8.21 5.70
C GLU A 71 -19.60 7.81 5.05
N GLN A 72 -20.55 8.73 4.89
CA GLN A 72 -21.80 8.47 4.16
C GLN A 72 -21.51 8.00 2.73
N ILE A 73 -20.72 8.77 1.97
CA ILE A 73 -20.35 8.41 0.58
C ILE A 73 -19.60 7.08 0.54
N ASN A 74 -18.78 6.77 1.54
CA ASN A 74 -18.05 5.50 1.63
C ASN A 74 -18.96 4.31 1.92
N GLN A 75 -20.12 4.50 2.56
CA GLN A 75 -21.15 3.44 2.65
C GLN A 75 -21.93 3.33 1.34
N ASP A 76 -22.34 4.46 0.75
CA ASP A 76 -23.03 4.49 -0.55
C ASP A 76 -22.19 3.78 -1.63
N LEU A 77 -20.86 4.00 -1.64
CA LEU A 77 -19.91 3.35 -2.54
C LEU A 77 -19.93 1.82 -2.38
N LYS A 78 -19.91 1.30 -1.15
CA LYS A 78 -19.95 -0.16 -0.90
C LYS A 78 -21.25 -0.81 -1.40
N VAL A 79 -22.36 -0.08 -1.40
CA VAL A 79 -23.64 -0.57 -1.91
C VAL A 79 -23.68 -0.48 -3.44
N CYS A 80 -23.12 0.56 -4.03
CA CYS A 80 -23.18 0.80 -5.47
C CYS A 80 -22.13 0.03 -6.29
N LEU A 81 -20.88 -0.05 -5.84
CA LEU A 81 -19.79 -0.68 -6.61
C LEU A 81 -20.07 -2.13 -7.07
N PRO A 82 -20.73 -3.01 -6.29
CA PRO A 82 -21.14 -4.35 -6.75
C PRO A 82 -22.11 -4.35 -7.94
N LEU A 83 -22.83 -3.25 -8.16
CA LEU A 83 -23.90 -3.13 -9.16
C LEU A 83 -23.41 -2.50 -10.47
N LEU A 84 -22.18 -1.96 -10.49
CA LEU A 84 -21.64 -1.16 -11.58
C LEU A 84 -20.60 -1.94 -12.40
N PRO A 85 -20.51 -1.72 -13.73
CA PRO A 85 -19.45 -2.29 -14.55
C PRO A 85 -18.09 -1.68 -14.20
N LEU A 86 -17.00 -2.41 -14.47
CA LEU A 86 -15.62 -2.00 -14.11
C LEU A 86 -15.27 -0.56 -14.56
N ASN A 87 -15.69 -0.14 -15.75
CA ASN A 87 -15.41 1.22 -16.24
C ASN A 87 -16.03 2.32 -15.33
N GLU A 88 -17.20 2.06 -14.77
CA GLU A 88 -17.87 2.98 -13.84
C GLU A 88 -17.27 2.88 -12.43
N GLN A 89 -16.89 1.68 -11.97
CA GLN A 89 -16.12 1.50 -10.74
C GLN A 89 -14.78 2.28 -10.79
N LEU A 90 -14.06 2.24 -11.92
CA LEU A 90 -12.81 2.99 -12.14
C LEU A 90 -13.05 4.51 -12.23
N ASN A 91 -14.19 4.95 -12.79
CA ASN A 91 -14.58 6.37 -12.76
C ASN A 91 -14.85 6.85 -11.33
N LEU A 92 -15.60 6.08 -10.53
CA LEU A 92 -15.82 6.38 -9.11
C LEU A 92 -14.51 6.34 -8.32
N LEU A 93 -13.57 5.44 -8.65
CA LEU A 93 -12.24 5.41 -8.03
C LEU A 93 -11.49 6.73 -8.26
N ASN A 94 -11.44 7.22 -9.51
CA ASN A 94 -10.83 8.51 -9.84
C ASN A 94 -11.52 9.67 -9.11
N LEU A 95 -12.86 9.70 -9.11
CA LEU A 95 -13.63 10.70 -8.38
C LEU A 95 -13.35 10.65 -6.86
N SER A 96 -13.11 9.46 -6.28
CA SER A 96 -12.77 9.31 -4.86
C SER A 96 -11.42 9.95 -4.53
N THR A 97 -10.43 9.81 -5.42
CA THR A 97 -9.11 10.45 -5.25
C THR A 97 -9.27 11.97 -5.27
N GLN A 98 -10.02 12.52 -6.22
CA GLN A 98 -10.29 13.96 -6.31
C GLN A 98 -11.13 14.48 -5.12
N MET A 99 -12.09 13.69 -4.65
CA MET A 99 -12.92 13.95 -3.46
C MET A 99 -12.05 14.13 -2.21
N TYR A 100 -11.13 13.20 -1.97
CA TYR A 100 -10.19 13.30 -0.85
C TYR A 100 -9.19 14.44 -1.05
N GLN A 101 -8.66 14.68 -2.25
CA GLN A 101 -7.78 15.82 -2.53
C GLN A 101 -8.43 17.17 -2.16
N ARG A 102 -9.70 17.39 -2.52
CA ARG A 102 -10.44 18.60 -2.11
C ARG A 102 -10.75 18.64 -0.61
N PHE A 103 -11.12 17.52 -0.01
CA PHE A 103 -11.41 17.43 1.42
C PHE A 103 -10.18 17.74 2.30
N LEU A 104 -9.02 17.24 1.90
CA LEU A 104 -7.76 17.35 2.64
C LEU A 104 -7.05 18.69 2.43
N HIS A 105 -7.56 19.53 1.53
CA HIS A 105 -6.95 20.83 1.25
C HIS A 105 -7.03 21.77 2.46
N VAL A 106 -5.88 22.37 2.81
CA VAL A 106 -5.75 23.35 3.88
C VAL A 106 -5.13 24.61 3.30
N GLU A 107 -5.84 25.74 3.44
CA GLU A 107 -5.25 27.07 3.25
C GLU A 107 -4.63 27.52 4.57
N ARG A 108 -3.40 28.04 4.53
CA ARG A 108 -2.66 28.53 5.71
C ARG A 108 -2.05 29.89 5.43
N SER A 109 -2.10 30.78 6.41
CA SER A 109 -1.22 31.95 6.47
C SER A 109 0.23 31.53 6.73
N ALA A 110 1.17 32.45 6.51
CA ALA A 110 2.59 32.19 6.78
C ALA A 110 2.88 31.81 8.26
N ALA A 111 2.10 32.33 9.20
CA ALA A 111 2.24 32.01 10.62
C ALA A 111 1.71 30.61 10.94
N GLU A 112 0.55 30.22 10.40
CA GLU A 112 -0.02 28.87 10.58
C GLU A 112 0.83 27.81 9.90
N GLN A 113 1.38 28.10 8.71
CA GLN A 113 2.32 27.21 8.02
C GLN A 113 3.60 27.01 8.85
N ALA A 114 4.22 28.08 9.36
CA ALA A 114 5.40 27.98 10.21
C ALA A 114 5.14 27.21 11.52
N ALA A 115 3.95 27.38 12.14
CA ALA A 115 3.55 26.60 13.31
C ALA A 115 3.37 25.11 12.99
N PHE A 116 2.83 24.78 11.82
CA PHE A 116 2.64 23.41 11.36
C PHE A 116 3.97 22.72 10.98
N ASP A 117 4.89 23.46 10.34
CA ASP A 117 6.24 22.98 10.01
C ASP A 117 7.08 22.74 11.27
N GLN A 118 6.98 23.61 12.28
CA GLN A 118 7.61 23.37 13.58
C GLN A 118 7.08 22.09 14.23
N HIS A 119 5.77 21.87 14.19
CA HIS A 119 5.16 20.64 14.70
C HIS A 119 5.64 19.38 13.95
N ALA A 120 5.81 19.47 12.63
CA ALA A 120 6.39 18.41 11.82
C ALA A 120 7.84 18.08 12.21
N PHE A 121 8.65 19.12 12.42
CA PHE A 121 10.02 18.98 12.93
C PHE A 121 10.06 18.35 14.34
N ASP A 122 9.24 18.84 15.27
CA ASP A 122 9.17 18.35 16.65
C ASP A 122 8.74 16.87 16.70
N MET A 123 7.74 16.49 15.89
CA MET A 123 7.32 15.08 15.75
C MET A 123 8.43 14.20 15.18
N ALA A 124 9.25 14.69 14.26
CA ALA A 124 10.36 13.93 13.68
C ALA A 124 11.51 13.72 14.67
N GLN A 125 11.81 14.71 15.53
CA GLN A 125 12.88 14.61 16.53
C GLN A 125 12.43 13.87 17.81
N HIS A 126 11.22 14.13 18.28
CA HIS A 126 10.72 13.67 19.57
C HIS A 126 9.27 13.14 19.47
N PRO A 127 9.04 11.95 18.85
CA PRO A 127 7.69 11.42 18.59
C PRO A 127 6.78 11.25 19.83
N THR A 128 7.37 11.24 21.04
CA THR A 128 6.68 11.10 22.32
C THR A 128 6.33 12.42 23.00
N ILE A 129 6.87 13.56 22.54
CA ILE A 129 6.63 14.88 23.14
C ILE A 129 5.55 15.62 22.33
N GLN A 130 4.30 15.45 22.73
CA GLN A 130 3.17 16.20 22.16
C GLN A 130 2.99 17.55 22.86
N GLN A 131 3.97 18.44 22.73
CA GLN A 131 3.79 19.87 23.01
C GLN A 131 3.34 20.56 21.73
N SER A 132 2.02 20.58 21.51
CA SER A 132 1.42 21.07 20.27
C SER A 132 0.49 22.24 20.53
N HIS A 133 0.91 23.41 20.07
CA HIS A 133 0.13 24.66 20.07
C HIS A 133 -0.94 24.66 18.97
N PHE A 134 -1.90 23.74 19.06
CA PHE A 134 -2.96 23.57 18.05
C PHE A 134 -3.77 24.85 17.82
N GLU A 135 -3.88 25.72 18.82
CA GLU A 135 -4.51 27.03 18.73
C GLU A 135 -3.88 27.95 17.66
N ASN A 136 -2.62 27.73 17.30
CA ASN A 136 -1.88 28.50 16.29
C ASN A 136 -1.96 27.89 14.88
N PHE A 137 -2.64 26.76 14.70
CA PHE A 137 -2.84 26.14 13.39
C PHE A 137 -4.14 26.63 12.75
N ALA A 138 -4.25 26.52 11.42
CA ALA A 138 -5.49 26.81 10.72
C ALA A 138 -6.64 25.95 11.26
N LEU A 139 -7.86 26.50 11.28
CA LEU A 139 -9.05 25.77 11.80
C LEU A 139 -9.27 24.42 11.09
N ARG A 140 -8.86 24.30 9.81
CA ARG A 140 -8.93 23.04 9.07
C ARG A 140 -7.86 22.04 9.52
N ASP A 141 -6.65 22.48 9.87
CA ASP A 141 -5.64 21.60 10.51
C ASP A 141 -6.16 21.06 11.84
N GLN A 142 -6.64 21.95 12.72
CA GLN A 142 -7.21 21.56 14.01
C GLN A 142 -8.34 20.52 13.84
N TYR A 143 -9.20 20.72 12.83
CA TYR A 143 -10.23 19.76 12.47
C TYR A 143 -9.65 18.42 12.02
N LEU A 144 -8.75 18.41 11.03
CA LEU A 144 -8.20 17.17 10.46
C LEU A 144 -7.39 16.37 11.51
N LEU A 145 -6.57 17.04 12.31
CA LEU A 145 -5.79 16.41 13.40
C LEU A 145 -6.71 15.73 14.43
N LYS A 146 -7.80 16.40 14.82
CA LYS A 146 -8.79 15.85 15.76
C LYS A 146 -9.54 14.62 15.23
N HIS A 147 -9.68 14.48 13.92
CA HIS A 147 -10.40 13.37 13.28
C HIS A 147 -9.45 12.38 12.56
N LYS A 148 -8.13 12.45 12.80
CA LYS A 148 -7.17 11.49 12.25
C LYS A 148 -7.56 10.05 12.62
N GLY A 149 -7.54 9.16 11.62
CA GLY A 149 -8.00 7.77 11.74
C GLY A 149 -9.48 7.55 11.44
N GLN A 150 -10.31 8.60 11.39
CA GLN A 150 -11.69 8.51 10.90
C GLN A 150 -11.74 8.70 9.39
N ALA A 151 -12.77 8.19 8.71
CA ALA A 151 -12.93 8.33 7.26
C ALA A 151 -11.66 8.07 6.42
N TYR A 152 -10.76 7.19 6.86
CA TYR A 152 -9.46 6.92 6.22
C TYR A 152 -8.50 8.13 6.13
N LEU A 153 -8.65 9.13 7.01
CA LEU A 153 -7.76 10.27 7.14
C LEU A 153 -6.47 9.90 7.88
N GLU A 154 -5.32 10.15 7.26
CA GLU A 154 -4.01 10.02 7.88
C GLU A 154 -3.25 11.35 7.89
N LEU A 155 -2.45 11.56 8.93
CA LEU A 155 -1.35 12.52 8.93
C LEU A 155 -0.08 11.71 8.66
N TYR A 156 0.64 12.06 7.61
CA TYR A 156 1.73 11.30 7.02
C TYR A 156 2.99 12.16 6.99
N ASP A 157 4.10 11.60 7.47
CA ASP A 157 5.44 12.12 7.18
C ASP A 157 5.68 11.95 5.68
N ALA A 158 6.04 13.01 4.97
CA ALA A 158 6.35 12.95 3.54
C ALA A 158 7.87 12.79 3.28
N GLY A 159 8.69 12.78 4.34
CA GLY A 159 10.12 13.07 4.26
C GLY A 159 10.40 14.56 4.45
N GLU A 160 11.68 14.92 4.50
CA GLU A 160 12.18 16.31 4.57
C GLU A 160 11.58 17.15 5.70
N ALA A 161 11.19 16.49 6.80
CA ALA A 161 10.46 17.06 7.94
C ALA A 161 9.11 17.71 7.58
N GLN A 162 8.47 17.28 6.49
CA GLN A 162 7.13 17.71 6.10
C GLN A 162 6.06 16.72 6.57
N LEU A 163 4.99 17.23 7.19
CA LEU A 163 3.76 16.47 7.40
C LEU A 163 2.71 16.87 6.35
N VAL A 164 1.99 15.89 5.83
CA VAL A 164 0.87 16.08 4.90
C VAL A 164 -0.34 15.27 5.36
N TYR A 165 -1.55 15.77 5.13
CA TYR A 165 -2.73 14.91 5.22
C TYR A 165 -2.85 14.09 3.95
N ARG A 166 -3.08 12.80 4.10
CA ARG A 166 -3.43 11.92 2.99
C ARG A 166 -4.67 11.09 3.32
N ARG A 167 -5.22 10.49 2.28
CA ARG A 167 -6.08 9.32 2.42
C ARG A 167 -5.19 8.11 2.69
N SER A 168 -5.58 7.24 3.60
CA SER A 168 -4.93 5.95 3.81
C SER A 168 -4.91 5.13 2.52
N PRO A 169 -3.78 4.55 2.11
CA PRO A 169 -3.72 3.65 0.95
C PRO A 169 -4.74 2.50 1.04
N GLN A 170 -5.03 2.03 2.25
CA GLN A 170 -6.03 0.97 2.50
C GLN A 170 -7.45 1.35 2.11
N TYR A 171 -7.74 2.63 1.85
CA TYR A 171 -9.06 3.06 1.39
C TYR A 171 -9.53 2.31 0.14
N LEU A 172 -8.71 2.26 -0.92
CA LEU A 172 -9.12 1.61 -2.16
C LEU A 172 -9.16 0.09 -2.01
N ALA A 173 -8.27 -0.50 -1.21
CA ALA A 173 -8.30 -1.93 -0.88
C ALA A 173 -9.56 -2.35 -0.09
N ILE A 174 -10.12 -1.46 0.74
CA ILE A 174 -11.30 -1.76 1.56
C ILE A 174 -12.62 -1.35 0.88
N ILE A 175 -12.64 -0.28 0.08
CA ILE A 175 -13.86 0.25 -0.55
C ILE A 175 -14.06 -0.25 -1.98
N PHE A 176 -12.99 -0.39 -2.77
CA PHE A 176 -13.08 -0.65 -4.22
C PHE A 176 -12.65 -2.06 -4.61
N ALA A 177 -11.49 -2.52 -4.15
CA ALA A 177 -10.89 -3.79 -4.56
C ALA A 177 -11.81 -5.02 -4.39
N PRO A 178 -12.64 -5.16 -3.34
CA PRO A 178 -13.50 -6.34 -3.15
C PRO A 178 -14.62 -6.51 -4.20
N TYR A 179 -14.82 -5.51 -5.06
CA TYR A 179 -15.86 -5.49 -6.10
C TYR A 179 -15.28 -5.44 -7.52
N MET A 180 -13.95 -5.42 -7.64
CA MET A 180 -13.24 -5.40 -8.92
C MET A 180 -12.81 -6.81 -9.35
N PRO A 181 -12.53 -7.06 -10.65
CA PRO A 181 -11.94 -8.31 -11.10
C PRO A 181 -10.54 -8.52 -10.51
N ASP A 182 -10.12 -9.80 -10.43
CA ASP A 182 -8.87 -10.25 -9.81
C ASP A 182 -7.64 -9.38 -10.11
N ALA A 183 -7.47 -8.96 -11.38
CA ALA A 183 -6.30 -8.18 -11.78
C ALA A 183 -6.27 -6.80 -11.12
N GLU A 184 -7.38 -6.07 -11.14
CA GLU A 184 -7.52 -4.75 -10.53
C GLU A 184 -7.55 -4.85 -9.00
N GLN A 185 -8.21 -5.87 -8.44
CA GLN A 185 -8.19 -6.15 -7.01
C GLN A 185 -6.76 -6.36 -6.49
N ILE A 186 -6.03 -7.32 -7.08
CA ILE A 186 -4.66 -7.69 -6.68
C ILE A 186 -3.70 -6.49 -6.82
N PHE A 187 -3.88 -5.65 -7.84
CA PHE A 187 -3.08 -4.43 -8.00
C PHE A 187 -3.30 -3.45 -6.83
N ILE A 188 -4.57 -3.15 -6.52
CA ILE A 188 -4.94 -2.17 -5.51
C ILE A 188 -4.55 -2.67 -4.11
N GLU A 189 -4.84 -3.93 -3.79
CA GLU A 189 -4.44 -4.54 -2.51
C GLU A 189 -2.93 -4.56 -2.33
N ARG A 190 -2.17 -4.89 -3.38
CA ARG A 190 -0.70 -4.85 -3.36
C ARG A 190 -0.21 -3.44 -3.04
N MET A 191 -0.64 -2.45 -3.83
CA MET A 191 -0.21 -1.06 -3.69
C MET A 191 -0.61 -0.46 -2.34
N ALA A 192 -1.80 -0.80 -1.83
CA ALA A 192 -2.25 -0.38 -0.51
C ALA A 192 -1.30 -0.86 0.59
N ASN A 193 -0.94 -2.14 0.57
CA ASN A 193 -0.02 -2.73 1.54
C ASN A 193 1.42 -2.20 1.36
N ASP A 194 1.92 -2.15 0.13
CA ASP A 194 3.28 -1.69 -0.21
C ASP A 194 3.54 -0.23 0.22
N ASN A 195 2.52 0.62 0.20
CA ASN A 195 2.58 2.07 0.49
C ASN A 195 2.04 2.47 1.87
N MET A 196 1.71 1.50 2.75
CA MET A 196 1.50 1.77 4.18
C MET A 196 2.77 2.29 4.86
N GLN A 197 3.93 1.93 4.32
CA GLN A 197 5.25 2.42 4.73
C GLN A 197 5.93 3.05 3.52
N HIS A 198 6.83 4.00 3.77
CA HIS A 198 7.68 4.53 2.70
C HIS A 198 8.48 3.42 2.04
N SER A 199 8.51 3.43 0.70
CA SER A 199 9.56 2.72 -0.04
C SER A 199 10.83 3.57 -0.19
N LEU A 200 10.67 4.89 -0.15
CA LEU A 200 11.71 5.90 -0.32
C LEU A 200 11.46 7.05 0.67
N ARG A 201 12.50 7.49 1.37
CA ARG A 201 12.46 8.66 2.27
C ARG A 201 13.76 9.44 2.11
N ASP A 202 13.69 10.76 1.94
CA ASP A 202 14.85 11.65 1.78
C ASP A 202 15.84 11.18 0.69
N GLY A 203 15.31 10.60 -0.39
CA GLY A 203 16.10 9.98 -1.48
C GLY A 203 16.78 8.64 -1.14
N GLY A 204 16.74 8.19 0.11
CA GLY A 204 17.21 6.88 0.57
C GLY A 204 16.14 5.78 0.40
N LEU A 205 16.59 4.53 0.41
CA LEU A 205 15.71 3.35 0.48
C LEU A 205 15.40 3.02 1.93
N THR A 206 14.12 2.79 2.21
CA THR A 206 13.62 2.35 3.52
C THR A 206 13.21 0.88 3.53
N LEU A 207 13.07 0.25 2.35
CA LEU A 207 12.84 -1.19 2.20
C LEU A 207 14.13 -1.99 2.47
N ASP A 208 13.99 -3.18 3.05
CA ASP A 208 15.09 -4.13 3.09
C ASP A 208 15.25 -4.87 1.75
N ALA A 209 16.34 -5.63 1.62
CA ALA A 209 16.67 -6.35 0.39
C ALA A 209 15.67 -7.46 0.03
N ALA A 210 15.01 -8.07 1.02
CA ALA A 210 14.05 -9.14 0.81
C ALA A 210 12.70 -8.58 0.33
N ASP A 211 12.21 -7.51 0.96
CA ASP A 211 11.03 -6.76 0.50
C ASP A 211 11.23 -6.22 -0.92
N LEU A 212 12.42 -5.68 -1.21
CA LEU A 212 12.74 -5.14 -2.54
C LEU A 212 12.79 -6.25 -3.62
N ALA A 213 13.38 -7.40 -3.31
CA ALA A 213 13.41 -8.55 -4.21
C ALA A 213 12.02 -9.17 -4.43
N GLU A 214 11.19 -9.23 -3.38
CA GLU A 214 9.82 -9.75 -3.44
C GLU A 214 8.91 -8.81 -4.26
N ARG A 215 8.97 -7.49 -4.01
CA ARG A 215 8.26 -6.47 -4.80
C ARG A 215 8.65 -6.55 -6.28
N ALA A 216 9.94 -6.66 -6.59
CA ALA A 216 10.42 -6.79 -7.97
C ALA A 216 9.86 -8.05 -8.67
N LEU A 217 9.86 -9.21 -7.99
CA LEU A 217 9.27 -10.44 -8.51
C LEU A 217 7.75 -10.34 -8.69
N PHE A 218 7.04 -9.78 -7.71
CA PHE A 218 5.59 -9.64 -7.76
C PHE A 218 5.17 -8.80 -8.97
N TRP A 219 5.81 -7.66 -9.20
CA TRP A 219 5.45 -6.77 -10.29
C TRP A 219 5.86 -7.34 -11.67
N GLU A 220 6.98 -8.06 -11.77
CA GLU A 220 7.31 -8.84 -12.97
C GLU A 220 6.21 -9.87 -13.31
N ASP A 221 5.78 -10.63 -12.30
CA ASP A 221 4.79 -11.70 -12.45
C ASP A 221 3.39 -11.14 -12.77
N TYR A 222 2.97 -10.07 -12.09
CA TYR A 222 1.72 -9.35 -12.37
C TYR A 222 1.64 -8.95 -13.86
N VAL A 223 2.71 -8.38 -14.40
CA VAL A 223 2.81 -7.95 -15.80
C VAL A 223 2.66 -9.12 -16.78
N GLN A 224 3.09 -10.33 -16.40
CA GLN A 224 2.94 -11.55 -17.19
C GLN A 224 1.55 -12.16 -17.07
N ARG A 225 0.95 -12.20 -15.87
CA ARG A 225 -0.37 -12.79 -15.62
C ARG A 225 -1.52 -11.93 -16.13
N TYR A 226 -1.41 -10.60 -15.98
CA TYR A 226 -2.50 -9.66 -16.23
C TYR A 226 -2.17 -8.61 -17.32
N PRO A 227 -1.73 -9.02 -18.54
CA PRO A 227 -1.28 -8.09 -19.58
C PRO A 227 -2.38 -7.20 -20.16
N LYS A 228 -3.65 -7.43 -19.77
CA LYS A 228 -4.85 -6.66 -20.15
C LYS A 228 -5.42 -5.80 -19.02
N SER A 229 -4.83 -5.81 -17.82
CA SER A 229 -5.30 -4.99 -16.71
C SER A 229 -5.33 -3.51 -17.07
N HIS A 230 -6.28 -2.77 -16.50
CA HIS A 230 -6.30 -1.30 -16.55
C HIS A 230 -4.97 -0.70 -16.04
N PHE A 231 -4.37 -1.29 -15.00
CA PHE A 231 -3.15 -0.80 -14.36
C PHE A 231 -1.85 -1.34 -14.98
N ILE A 232 -1.90 -2.04 -16.12
CA ILE A 232 -0.71 -2.70 -16.71
C ILE A 232 0.47 -1.76 -16.99
N ARG A 233 0.22 -0.47 -17.26
CA ARG A 233 1.30 0.52 -17.45
C ARG A 233 2.02 0.85 -16.14
N ASP A 234 1.27 0.93 -15.07
CA ASP A 234 1.77 1.26 -13.73
C ASP A 234 2.50 0.05 -13.13
N ALA A 235 1.97 -1.16 -13.31
CA ALA A 235 2.65 -2.41 -12.93
C ALA A 235 3.99 -2.59 -13.66
N ARG A 236 4.08 -2.24 -14.95
CA ARG A 236 5.37 -2.26 -15.69
C ARG A 236 6.37 -1.26 -15.14
N TYR A 237 5.93 -0.03 -14.85
CA TYR A 237 6.77 0.98 -14.22
C TYR A 237 7.29 0.49 -12.85
N LEU A 238 6.43 -0.09 -12.02
CA LEU A 238 6.82 -0.64 -10.72
C LEU A 238 7.82 -1.79 -10.85
N ALA A 239 7.60 -2.73 -11.77
CA ALA A 239 8.55 -3.81 -12.06
C ALA A 239 9.93 -3.28 -12.47
N GLU A 240 9.96 -2.27 -13.36
CA GLU A 240 11.19 -1.62 -13.81
C GLU A 240 11.89 -0.85 -12.66
N VAL A 241 11.14 -0.13 -11.81
CA VAL A 241 11.69 0.62 -10.66
C VAL A 241 12.28 -0.33 -9.62
N TYR A 242 11.55 -1.35 -9.18
CA TYR A 242 12.05 -2.26 -8.16
C TYR A 242 13.24 -3.09 -8.67
N ALA A 243 13.27 -3.46 -9.96
CA ALA A 243 14.47 -4.06 -10.56
C ALA A 243 15.68 -3.10 -10.58
N LEU A 244 15.48 -1.83 -10.94
CA LEU A 244 16.54 -0.80 -10.91
C LEU A 244 17.10 -0.63 -9.50
N LEU A 245 16.21 -0.47 -8.51
CA LEU A 245 16.55 -0.30 -7.10
C LEU A 245 17.28 -1.54 -6.54
N LEU A 246 16.88 -2.75 -6.92
CA LEU A 246 17.52 -3.99 -6.46
C LEU A 246 18.97 -4.12 -6.92
N PHE A 247 19.31 -3.65 -8.12
CA PHE A 247 20.66 -3.78 -8.68
C PHE A 247 21.55 -2.55 -8.52
N LYS A 248 20.98 -1.35 -8.32
CA LYS A 248 21.74 -0.09 -8.17
C LYS A 248 21.49 0.65 -6.86
N GLY A 249 20.32 0.48 -6.25
CA GLY A 249 19.87 1.28 -5.12
C GLY A 249 19.53 2.72 -5.52
N THR A 250 19.62 3.65 -4.57
CA THR A 250 19.58 5.10 -4.83
C THR A 250 20.95 5.73 -4.54
N VAL A 251 21.16 7.01 -4.86
CA VAL A 251 22.41 7.72 -4.51
C VAL A 251 22.64 7.74 -2.99
N ASN A 252 21.57 7.85 -2.20
CA ASN A 252 21.63 7.88 -0.73
C ASN A 252 21.60 6.47 -0.10
N SER A 253 21.38 5.42 -0.91
CA SER A 253 21.36 4.02 -0.47
C SER A 253 21.83 3.10 -1.60
N PRO A 254 23.09 3.20 -2.07
CA PRO A 254 23.56 2.49 -3.25
C PRO A 254 23.91 1.03 -2.92
N VAL A 255 23.59 0.12 -3.83
CA VAL A 255 23.88 -1.33 -3.68
C VAL A 255 25.39 -1.61 -3.61
N SER A 256 26.16 -0.79 -4.34
CA SER A 256 27.61 -0.65 -4.27
C SER A 256 28.00 0.71 -4.84
N GLN A 257 29.19 1.21 -4.48
CA GLN A 257 29.79 2.40 -5.08
C GLN A 257 30.52 2.04 -6.40
N ASP A 258 31.28 0.94 -6.41
CA ASP A 258 32.25 0.62 -7.46
C ASP A 258 31.99 -0.73 -8.17
N TYR A 259 31.14 -1.61 -7.60
CA TYR A 259 30.85 -2.96 -8.09
C TYR A 259 32.12 -3.75 -8.45
N VAL A 260 33.21 -3.59 -7.69
CA VAL A 260 34.49 -4.27 -7.98
C VAL A 260 34.29 -5.78 -7.99
N ASP A 261 33.74 -6.33 -6.92
CA ASP A 261 33.48 -7.77 -6.75
C ASP A 261 32.29 -8.04 -5.79
N GLU A 262 32.09 -9.28 -5.36
CA GLU A 262 31.04 -9.63 -4.39
C GLU A 262 31.19 -8.96 -3.00
N TYR A 263 32.41 -8.61 -2.56
CA TYR A 263 32.64 -7.96 -1.28
C TYR A 263 32.28 -6.46 -1.31
N SER A 264 32.26 -5.86 -2.50
CA SER A 264 31.80 -4.48 -2.72
C SER A 264 30.27 -4.31 -2.62
N ILE A 265 29.50 -5.39 -2.56
CA ILE A 265 28.02 -5.36 -2.57
C ILE A 265 27.47 -5.46 -1.15
N GLN A 266 26.41 -4.69 -0.86
CA GLN A 266 25.65 -4.86 0.38
C GLN A 266 25.25 -6.34 0.62
N PRO A 267 25.67 -6.99 1.72
CA PRO A 267 25.52 -8.44 1.88
C PRO A 267 24.09 -8.97 1.79
N ALA A 268 23.11 -8.21 2.30
CA ALA A 268 21.69 -8.56 2.23
C ALA A 268 21.18 -8.56 0.77
N VAL A 269 21.59 -7.57 -0.03
CA VAL A 269 21.24 -7.48 -1.45
C VAL A 269 21.88 -8.62 -2.24
N LEU A 270 23.17 -8.89 -2.02
CA LEU A 270 23.87 -10.00 -2.68
C LEU A 270 23.22 -11.37 -2.34
N PHE A 271 22.77 -11.56 -1.11
CA PHE A 271 22.07 -12.78 -0.69
C PHE A 271 20.77 -13.00 -1.49
N GLU A 272 19.93 -11.97 -1.60
CA GLU A 272 18.68 -12.05 -2.36
C GLU A 272 18.92 -12.16 -3.87
N ILE A 273 19.92 -11.48 -4.44
CA ILE A 273 20.34 -11.68 -5.83
C ILE A 273 20.78 -13.14 -6.09
N LYS A 274 21.56 -13.74 -5.19
CA LYS A 274 21.97 -15.17 -5.28
C LYS A 274 20.81 -16.15 -5.15
N LYS A 275 19.73 -15.75 -4.46
CA LYS A 275 18.48 -16.52 -4.36
C LYS A 275 17.64 -16.40 -5.64
N LEU A 276 17.46 -15.17 -6.17
CA LEU A 276 16.79 -14.90 -7.43
C LEU A 276 17.46 -15.60 -8.62
N ALA A 277 18.80 -15.58 -8.69
CA ALA A 277 19.57 -16.21 -9.76
C ALA A 277 19.31 -17.72 -9.94
N LYS A 278 18.73 -18.40 -8.94
CA LYS A 278 18.36 -19.84 -8.98
C LYS A 278 17.01 -20.10 -9.67
N LEU A 279 16.18 -19.08 -9.89
CA LEU A 279 14.87 -19.22 -10.54
C LEU A 279 15.03 -19.43 -12.06
N GLN A 280 14.39 -20.47 -12.58
CA GLN A 280 14.62 -20.95 -13.96
C GLN A 280 13.94 -20.12 -15.05
N LYS A 281 12.81 -19.46 -14.75
CA LYS A 281 11.96 -18.76 -15.73
C LYS A 281 11.49 -17.40 -15.20
N SER A 282 12.40 -16.43 -15.18
CA SER A 282 12.14 -15.05 -14.76
C SER A 282 13.18 -14.13 -15.43
N PRO A 283 12.75 -13.04 -16.12
CA PRO A 283 13.64 -11.97 -16.57
C PRO A 283 14.52 -11.39 -15.45
N LEU A 284 13.95 -11.11 -14.27
CA LEU A 284 14.67 -10.63 -13.09
C LEU A 284 15.72 -11.64 -12.62
N ALA A 285 15.42 -12.93 -12.67
CA ALA A 285 16.40 -13.99 -12.39
C ALA A 285 17.53 -14.06 -13.44
N GLN A 286 17.24 -13.72 -14.70
CA GLN A 286 18.27 -13.57 -15.74
C GLN A 286 19.15 -12.34 -15.47
N GLN A 287 18.56 -11.22 -15.02
CA GLN A 287 19.31 -10.05 -14.58
C GLN A 287 20.16 -10.36 -13.35
N ALA A 288 19.64 -11.10 -12.37
CA ALA A 288 20.40 -11.55 -11.21
C ALA A 288 21.60 -12.44 -11.58
N ARG A 289 21.43 -13.39 -12.52
CA ARG A 289 22.55 -14.18 -13.06
C ARG A 289 23.59 -13.31 -13.78
N LYS A 290 23.14 -12.33 -14.56
CA LYS A 290 24.05 -11.35 -15.20
C LYS A 290 24.77 -10.48 -14.17
N PHE A 291 24.11 -10.04 -13.11
CA PHE A 291 24.73 -9.24 -12.04
C PHE A 291 25.90 -10.01 -11.41
N LEU A 292 25.68 -11.27 -11.04
CA LEU A 292 26.76 -12.12 -10.51
C LEU A 292 27.90 -12.32 -11.53
N ALA A 293 27.59 -12.51 -12.81
CA ALA A 293 28.61 -12.61 -13.86
C ALA A 293 29.41 -11.30 -14.03
N PHE A 294 28.77 -10.13 -13.89
CA PHE A 294 29.42 -8.82 -13.97
C PHE A 294 30.45 -8.62 -12.85
N LEU A 295 30.13 -9.06 -11.62
CA LEU A 295 31.07 -9.02 -10.48
C LEU A 295 32.27 -9.96 -10.63
N HIS A 296 32.23 -10.91 -11.57
CA HIS A 296 33.35 -11.76 -11.91
C HIS A 296 34.18 -11.24 -13.11
N MET A 297 33.74 -10.17 -13.77
CA MET A 297 34.51 -9.51 -14.83
C MET A 297 35.51 -8.51 -14.26
N SER A 298 36.76 -8.55 -14.71
CA SER A 298 37.74 -7.48 -14.47
C SER A 298 37.35 -6.18 -15.17
N SER A 299 37.91 -5.05 -14.74
CA SER A 299 37.70 -3.75 -15.40
C SER A 299 38.06 -3.76 -16.89
N GLU A 300 39.10 -4.51 -17.26
CA GLU A 300 39.55 -4.69 -18.65
C GLU A 300 38.51 -5.49 -19.48
N GLN A 301 37.93 -6.54 -18.90
CA GLN A 301 36.84 -7.30 -19.52
C GLN A 301 35.59 -6.41 -19.69
N ARG A 302 35.21 -5.65 -18.66
CA ARG A 302 34.08 -4.70 -18.75
C ARG A 302 34.30 -3.66 -19.86
N LEU A 303 35.50 -3.10 -19.98
CA LEU A 303 35.86 -2.13 -21.03
C LEU A 303 35.81 -2.71 -22.45
N THR A 304 36.10 -3.99 -22.61
CA THR A 304 36.16 -4.66 -23.92
C THR A 304 34.84 -5.31 -24.33
N GLU A 305 34.07 -5.84 -23.38
CA GLU A 305 32.80 -6.54 -23.63
C GLU A 305 31.57 -5.63 -23.51
N ILE A 306 31.65 -4.53 -22.75
CA ILE A 306 30.50 -3.67 -22.43
C ILE A 306 30.76 -2.23 -22.90
N ALA A 307 30.38 -1.97 -24.16
CA ALA A 307 30.48 -0.66 -24.79
C ALA A 307 29.42 0.34 -24.27
N ALA A 308 29.64 0.85 -23.04
CA ALA A 308 28.83 1.88 -22.40
C ALA A 308 29.60 3.21 -22.27
N GLN A 309 28.88 4.32 -22.06
CA GLN A 309 29.44 5.63 -21.72
C GLN A 309 28.53 6.31 -20.67
N PRO A 310 29.08 6.96 -19.63
CA PRO A 310 28.28 7.70 -18.66
C PRO A 310 27.47 8.82 -19.31
N THR A 311 26.23 8.98 -18.88
CA THR A 311 25.50 10.23 -19.09
C THR A 311 26.09 11.35 -18.23
N ALA A 312 25.89 12.60 -18.65
CA ALA A 312 26.23 13.76 -17.82
C ALA A 312 25.49 13.82 -16.46
N ARG A 313 24.43 13.01 -16.29
CA ARG A 313 23.76 12.80 -15.00
C ARG A 313 24.55 11.84 -14.13
N GLU A 314 24.85 10.64 -14.63
CA GLU A 314 25.64 9.63 -13.92
C GLU A 314 27.02 10.17 -13.52
N GLN A 315 27.65 10.98 -14.38
CA GLN A 315 28.92 11.63 -14.05
C GLN A 315 28.85 12.59 -12.85
N ARG A 316 27.68 13.18 -12.57
CA ARG A 316 27.45 14.02 -11.39
C ARG A 316 27.03 13.21 -10.16
N GLU A 317 26.32 12.10 -10.36
CA GLU A 317 25.81 11.25 -9.27
C GLU A 317 26.88 10.28 -8.73
N TYR A 318 27.80 9.81 -9.58
CA TYR A 318 28.75 8.73 -9.26
C TYR A 318 30.23 9.10 -9.51
N GLY A 319 30.53 10.28 -10.06
CA GLY A 319 31.91 10.75 -10.23
C GLY A 319 32.79 9.77 -11.04
N ASP A 320 33.91 9.34 -10.46
CA ASP A 320 34.85 8.43 -11.12
C ASP A 320 34.24 7.02 -11.37
N ASP A 321 33.28 6.59 -10.56
CA ASP A 321 32.57 5.31 -10.70
C ASP A 321 31.44 5.34 -11.75
N ALA A 322 31.19 6.48 -12.39
CA ALA A 322 30.09 6.64 -13.35
C ALA A 322 30.17 5.65 -14.53
N LEU A 323 31.37 5.25 -14.95
CA LEU A 323 31.55 4.27 -16.03
C LEU A 323 31.08 2.86 -15.65
N VAL A 324 31.44 2.38 -14.45
CA VAL A 324 31.01 1.05 -14.01
C VAL A 324 29.49 1.04 -13.74
N HIS A 325 28.94 2.15 -13.25
CA HIS A 325 27.49 2.35 -13.10
C HIS A 325 26.73 2.26 -14.44
N ALA A 326 27.26 2.84 -15.52
CA ALA A 326 26.69 2.80 -16.86
C ALA A 326 26.87 1.43 -17.52
N GLN A 327 28.04 0.79 -17.37
CA GLN A 327 28.30 -0.57 -17.84
C GLN A 327 27.33 -1.57 -17.20
N LEU A 328 27.11 -1.49 -15.88
CA LEU A 328 26.15 -2.34 -15.18
C LEU A 328 24.73 -2.16 -15.73
N HIS A 329 24.28 -0.90 -15.89
CA HIS A 329 22.95 -0.59 -16.43
C HIS A 329 22.74 -1.24 -17.80
N GLN A 330 23.71 -1.09 -18.70
CA GLN A 330 23.67 -1.63 -20.06
C GLN A 330 23.74 -3.16 -20.07
N TYR A 331 24.63 -3.76 -19.29
CA TYR A 331 24.84 -5.21 -19.27
C TYR A 331 23.60 -5.96 -18.75
N LEU A 332 22.94 -5.42 -17.73
CA LEU A 332 21.68 -5.93 -17.19
C LEU A 332 20.46 -5.57 -18.05
N ASN A 333 20.61 -4.68 -19.04
CA ASN A 333 19.52 -4.12 -19.84
C ASN A 333 18.42 -3.52 -18.93
N LEU A 334 18.84 -2.71 -17.96
CA LEU A 334 17.91 -1.92 -17.14
C LEU A 334 17.22 -0.85 -18.01
N LYS A 335 16.19 -0.23 -17.45
CA LYS A 335 15.47 0.86 -18.11
C LYS A 335 15.91 2.21 -17.55
N ASN A 336 16.04 3.19 -18.44
CA ASN A 336 16.20 4.59 -18.08
C ASN A 336 14.85 5.17 -17.66
N ILE A 337 14.46 4.87 -16.43
CA ILE A 337 13.25 5.34 -15.76
C ILE A 337 13.58 6.36 -14.67
N SER A 338 12.76 7.40 -14.55
CA SER A 338 12.81 8.29 -13.40
C SER A 338 11.99 7.68 -12.26
N ILE A 339 12.61 7.44 -11.12
CA ILE A 339 11.93 7.07 -9.86
C ILE A 339 10.96 8.20 -9.43
N HIS A 340 11.27 9.44 -9.80
CA HIS A 340 10.38 10.60 -9.72
C HIS A 340 9.65 10.77 -11.06
N ALA A 341 8.78 9.81 -11.39
CA ALA A 341 7.92 9.90 -12.56
C ALA A 341 6.85 11.00 -12.40
N LYS A 342 6.17 11.35 -13.50
CA LYS A 342 5.04 12.30 -13.50
C LYS A 342 3.83 11.82 -12.67
N ARG A 343 3.78 10.52 -12.35
CA ARG A 343 2.79 9.92 -11.46
C ARG A 343 3.51 9.39 -10.23
N ASP A 344 2.94 9.66 -9.07
CA ASP A 344 3.35 9.07 -7.81
C ASP A 344 2.72 7.69 -7.63
N CYS A 345 3.55 6.67 -7.46
CA CYS A 345 3.13 5.30 -7.22
C CYS A 345 3.47 4.79 -5.81
N PHE A 346 3.97 5.66 -4.92
CA PHE A 346 4.53 5.28 -3.61
C PHE A 346 3.76 5.84 -2.41
N SER A 347 2.61 6.47 -2.65
CA SER A 347 1.84 7.23 -1.64
C SER A 347 0.39 6.77 -1.41
N ASP A 348 -0.21 6.04 -2.37
CA ASP A 348 -1.61 5.56 -2.35
C ASP A 348 -1.70 4.21 -3.09
N ALA A 349 -2.87 3.55 -3.07
CA ALA A 349 -3.11 2.24 -3.68
C ALA A 349 -3.28 2.25 -5.21
N VAL A 350 -3.13 3.41 -5.85
CA VAL A 350 -2.99 3.56 -7.31
C VAL A 350 -1.98 4.65 -7.61
N CYS A 351 -1.37 4.63 -8.80
CA CYS A 351 -0.50 5.72 -9.21
C CYS A 351 -1.31 7.00 -9.50
N ILE A 352 -1.08 8.08 -8.76
CA ILE A 352 -1.77 9.37 -8.93
C ILE A 352 -0.91 10.38 -9.71
N THR A 353 -1.51 11.26 -10.50
CA THR A 353 -0.76 12.37 -11.12
C THR A 353 -0.37 13.38 -10.04
N ARG A 354 0.88 13.85 -10.07
CA ARG A 354 1.39 14.92 -9.20
C ARG A 354 0.96 16.30 -9.70
#